data_AF-A0A0P9YXM3-F1
#
_entry.id   AF-A0A0P9YXM3-F1
#
_cell.length_a   1.000
_cell.length_b   1.000
_cell.length_c   1.000
_cell.angle_alpha   90.00
_cell.angle_beta   90.00
_cell.angle_gamma   90.00
#
_symmetry.space_group_name_H-M   'P 1'
#
loop_
_entity.id
_entity.type
_entity.pdbx_description
1 polymer ?
#
loop_
_entity_poly.entity_id
_entity_poly.type
_entity_poly.pdbx_seq_one_letter_code
_entity_poly.pdbx_strand_id
1 'polypeptide(L)'
;MSTLDEAERREYYRIDASVALEINPLSAAEAASHEAMKETSALFDLLSELHVSEFESQHLLRQLDERDRVLNSFLKSLNKRIDLLGQVVAHTALGKLGTPQPVKLSEGGMQFNSLQNYTVGEELSIKMVLMPQAAGLMLHARVTQSDALADGGFDTWVEFVQLPDAQRQLIARHVLQRQAQQRRQALERGQPSGS
;
A
#
# COMPACT_ATOMS: atom_id res chain seq x y z
N MET A 1 -19.82 -20.12 14.57
CA MET A 1 -18.43 -19.99 14.11
C MET A 1 -17.63 -19.45 15.28
N SER A 2 -16.48 -20.03 15.59
CA SER A 2 -15.71 -19.67 16.79
C SER A 2 -15.03 -18.32 16.59
N THR A 3 -14.94 -17.49 17.63
CA THR A 3 -14.19 -16.22 17.63
C THR A 3 -12.70 -16.43 17.33
N LEU A 4 -12.19 -17.64 17.58
CA LEU A 4 -10.84 -18.06 17.22
C LEU A 4 -10.65 -18.17 15.70
N ASP A 5 -11.63 -18.70 14.95
CA ASP A 5 -11.56 -18.79 13.47
C ASP A 5 -11.57 -17.40 12.81
N GLU A 6 -12.28 -16.44 13.42
CA GLU A 6 -12.32 -15.05 12.94
C GLU A 6 -11.03 -14.29 13.24
N ALA A 7 -10.45 -14.48 14.42
CA ALA A 7 -9.14 -13.90 14.77
C ALA A 7 -8.03 -14.44 13.86
N GLU A 8 -8.02 -15.75 13.64
CA GLU A 8 -7.04 -16.43 12.78
C GLU A 8 -7.23 -16.02 11.29
N ARG A 9 -8.47 -15.84 10.83
CA ARG A 9 -8.75 -15.21 9.51
C ARG A 9 -8.29 -13.76 9.43
N ARG A 10 -8.44 -12.95 10.49
CA ARG A 10 -7.96 -11.56 10.51
C ARG A 10 -6.43 -11.49 10.47
N GLU A 11 -5.74 -12.43 11.10
CA GLU A 11 -4.29 -12.57 10.97
C GLU A 11 -3.89 -13.04 9.57
N TYR A 12 -4.69 -13.92 8.94
CA TYR A 12 -4.42 -14.45 7.60
C TYR A 12 -4.40 -13.40 6.49
N TYR A 13 -5.01 -12.22 6.66
CA TYR A 13 -5.00 -11.11 5.68
C TYR A 13 -4.10 -9.93 6.07
N ARG A 14 -3.22 -10.12 7.07
CA ARG A 14 -2.23 -9.11 7.47
C ARG A 14 -0.83 -9.54 7.04
N ILE A 15 0.00 -8.55 6.71
CA ILE A 15 1.42 -8.75 6.39
C ILE A 15 2.27 -7.80 7.22
N ASP A 16 3.47 -8.24 7.59
CA ASP A 16 4.53 -7.32 7.97
C ASP A 16 5.15 -6.71 6.71
N ALA A 17 5.16 -5.38 6.66
CA ALA A 17 5.72 -4.61 5.56
C ALA A 17 6.65 -3.51 6.09
N SER A 18 7.48 -2.98 5.19
CA SER A 18 8.22 -1.73 5.44
C SER A 18 7.73 -0.71 4.43
N VAL A 19 7.18 0.39 4.94
CA VAL A 19 6.54 1.44 4.14
C VAL A 19 7.04 2.80 4.60
N ALA A 20 7.22 3.72 3.66
CA ALA A 20 7.46 5.12 3.98
C ALA A 20 6.11 5.81 4.19
N LEU A 21 5.98 6.54 5.29
CA LEU A 21 4.72 7.18 5.72
C LEU A 21 4.93 8.67 6.00
N GLU A 22 3.91 9.45 5.67
CA GLU A 22 3.67 10.80 6.21
C GLU A 22 2.21 10.82 6.68
N ILE A 23 2.00 11.13 7.95
CA ILE A 23 0.70 11.04 8.62
C ILE A 23 0.37 12.42 9.17
N ASN A 24 -0.78 12.96 8.78
CA ASN A 24 -1.26 14.26 9.26
C ASN A 24 -2.70 14.12 9.76
N PRO A 25 -3.01 14.57 11.00
CA PRO A 25 -4.38 14.72 11.47
C PRO A 25 -5.21 15.59 10.53
N LEU A 26 -6.45 15.19 10.30
CA LEU A 26 -7.44 16.00 9.58
C LEU A 26 -8.30 16.75 10.59
N SER A 27 -8.44 18.06 10.41
CA SER A 27 -9.45 18.81 11.15
C SER A 27 -10.85 18.34 10.76
N ALA A 28 -11.84 18.53 11.63
CA ALA A 28 -13.25 18.19 11.32
C ALA A 28 -13.77 18.90 10.06
N ALA A 29 -13.23 20.09 9.75
CA ALA A 29 -13.53 20.80 8.51
C ALA A 29 -12.91 20.10 7.30
N GLU A 30 -11.64 19.69 7.35
CA GLU A 30 -10.95 18.99 6.25
C GLU A 30 -11.49 17.57 6.03
N ALA A 31 -11.84 16.87 7.11
CA ALA A 31 -12.57 15.61 7.07
C ALA A 31 -13.90 15.74 6.30
N ALA A 32 -14.65 16.81 6.60
CA ALA A 32 -15.94 17.09 5.97
C ALA A 32 -15.82 17.70 4.57
N SER A 33 -14.75 18.47 4.31
CA SER A 33 -14.48 19.13 3.04
C SER A 33 -13.30 18.44 2.35
N HIS A 34 -13.64 17.48 1.49
CA HIS A 34 -12.72 16.78 0.58
C HIS A 34 -11.90 17.72 -0.35
N GLU A 35 -12.00 19.04 -0.21
CA GLU A 35 -11.41 20.05 -1.07
C GLU A 35 -9.94 20.34 -0.76
N ALA A 36 -9.53 20.42 0.50
CA ALA A 36 -8.14 20.75 0.87
C ALA A 36 -7.12 19.67 0.44
N MET A 37 -7.57 18.41 0.33
CA MET A 37 -6.77 17.29 -0.17
C MET A 37 -7.00 16.95 -1.64
N LYS A 38 -7.93 17.63 -2.33
CA LYS A 38 -8.50 17.15 -3.60
C LYS A 38 -7.48 17.04 -4.73
N GLU A 39 -6.62 18.04 -4.88
CA GLU A 39 -5.63 18.06 -5.96
C GLU A 39 -4.56 16.98 -5.76
N THR A 40 -3.99 16.88 -4.56
CA THR A 40 -3.02 15.85 -4.23
C THR A 40 -3.65 14.45 -4.30
N SER A 41 -4.87 14.27 -3.77
CA SER A 41 -5.61 13.01 -3.86
C SER A 41 -5.84 12.61 -5.31
N ALA A 42 -6.28 13.53 -6.17
CA ALA A 42 -6.51 13.25 -7.59
C ALA A 42 -5.23 12.78 -8.31
N LEU A 43 -4.06 13.33 -7.96
CA LEU A 43 -2.78 12.85 -8.49
C LEU A 43 -2.50 11.41 -8.04
N PHE A 44 -2.74 11.08 -6.78
CA PHE A 44 -2.55 9.71 -6.26
C PHE A 44 -3.58 8.72 -6.83
N ASP A 45 -4.80 9.16 -7.12
CA ASP A 45 -5.82 8.37 -7.78
C ASP A 45 -5.40 8.02 -9.21
N LEU A 46 -4.93 8.99 -9.99
CA LEU A 46 -4.39 8.77 -11.33
C LEU A 46 -3.15 7.86 -11.32
N LEU A 47 -2.24 8.04 -10.36
CA LEU A 47 -1.09 7.14 -10.18
C LEU A 47 -1.55 5.72 -9.85
N SER A 48 -2.62 5.57 -9.08
CA SER A 48 -3.17 4.27 -8.73
C SER A 48 -3.79 3.58 -9.93
N GLU A 49 -4.59 4.31 -10.72
CA GLU A 49 -5.16 3.82 -11.99
C GLU A 49 -4.07 3.43 -12.99
N LEU A 50 -2.99 4.21 -13.06
CA LEU A 50 -1.83 3.91 -13.91
C LEU A 50 -1.23 2.54 -13.56
N HIS A 51 -0.98 2.28 -12.28
CA HIS A 51 -0.44 0.99 -11.84
C HIS A 51 -1.42 -0.17 -12.05
N VAL A 52 -2.73 0.05 -11.86
CA VAL A 52 -3.73 -0.97 -12.16
C VAL A 52 -3.72 -1.33 -13.65
N SER A 53 -3.72 -0.32 -14.52
CA SER A 53 -3.65 -0.49 -15.98
C SER A 53 -2.38 -1.19 -16.43
N GLU A 54 -1.24 -0.91 -15.78
CA GLU A 54 0.02 -1.61 -16.02
C GLU A 54 -0.13 -3.12 -15.75
N PHE A 55 -0.73 -3.49 -14.61
CA PHE A 55 -0.95 -4.89 -14.25
C PHE A 55 -1.88 -5.63 -15.20
N GLU A 56 -2.93 -4.96 -15.69
CA GLU A 56 -3.86 -5.53 -16.68
C GLU A 56 -3.15 -5.78 -18.02
N SER A 57 -2.32 -4.82 -18.44
CA SER A 57 -1.54 -4.89 -19.69
C SER A 57 -0.49 -6.01 -19.68
N GLN A 58 0.07 -6.37 -18.52
CA GLN A 58 1.09 -7.42 -18.42
C GLN A 58 0.61 -8.79 -18.92
N HIS A 59 -0.67 -9.15 -18.75
CA HIS A 59 -1.17 -10.42 -19.28
C HIS A 59 -1.28 -10.40 -20.81
N LEU A 60 -1.74 -9.28 -21.38
CA LEU A 60 -1.84 -9.11 -22.83
C LEU A 60 -0.47 -9.17 -23.51
N LEU A 61 0.55 -8.54 -22.92
CA LEU A 61 1.93 -8.60 -23.42
C LEU A 61 2.52 -10.02 -23.42
N ARG A 62 2.13 -10.88 -22.48
CA ARG A 62 2.55 -12.29 -22.47
C ARG A 62 1.95 -13.08 -23.63
N GLN A 63 0.67 -12.84 -23.94
CA GLN A 63 0.01 -13.51 -25.07
C GLN A 63 0.55 -13.04 -26.43
N LEU A 64 1.02 -11.79 -26.53
CA LEU A 64 1.56 -11.26 -27.79
C LEU A 64 2.95 -11.80 -28.14
N ASP A 65 3.73 -12.24 -27.15
CA ASP A 65 5.11 -12.73 -27.35
C ASP A 65 5.18 -13.92 -28.31
N GLU A 66 4.14 -14.74 -28.30
CA GLU A 66 4.02 -15.92 -29.16
C GLU A 66 3.74 -15.56 -30.63
N ARG A 67 3.23 -14.34 -30.89
CA ARG A 67 2.80 -13.88 -32.22
C ARG A 67 3.81 -12.96 -32.89
N ASP A 68 4.32 -11.97 -32.16
CA ASP A 68 5.25 -10.98 -32.71
C ASP A 68 6.18 -10.42 -31.61
N ARG A 69 7.43 -10.88 -31.64
CA ARG A 69 8.47 -10.47 -30.68
C ARG A 69 8.90 -9.02 -30.83
N VAL A 70 8.88 -8.48 -32.06
CA VAL A 70 9.31 -7.10 -32.32
C VAL A 70 8.27 -6.13 -31.79
N LEU A 71 6.99 -6.37 -32.09
CA LEU A 71 5.90 -5.59 -31.56
C LEU A 71 5.83 -5.68 -30.02
N ASN A 72 6.01 -6.88 -29.45
CA ASN A 72 6.04 -7.03 -27.98
C ASN A 72 7.18 -6.21 -27.36
N SER A 73 8.39 -6.28 -27.94
CA SER A 73 9.54 -5.51 -27.45
C SER A 73 9.29 -4.00 -27.51
N PHE A 74 8.65 -3.51 -28.57
CA PHE A 74 8.27 -2.11 -28.71
C PHE A 74 7.24 -1.70 -27.65
N LEU A 75 6.18 -2.48 -27.44
CA LEU A 75 5.15 -2.18 -26.43
C LEU A 75 5.70 -2.24 -25.00
N LYS A 76 6.59 -3.20 -24.68
CA LYS A 76 7.31 -3.24 -23.40
C LYS A 76 8.13 -1.96 -23.18
N SER A 77 8.78 -1.44 -24.22
CA SER A 77 9.52 -0.18 -24.15
C SER A 77 8.58 1.02 -23.89
N LEU A 78 7.40 1.04 -24.53
CA LEU A 78 6.39 2.07 -24.27
C LEU A 78 5.86 2.00 -22.83
N ASN A 79 5.51 0.82 -22.32
CA ASN A 79 5.08 0.64 -20.94
C ASN A 79 6.14 1.14 -19.97
N LYS A 80 7.41 0.76 -20.16
CA LYS A 80 8.51 1.25 -19.33
C LYS A 80 8.63 2.77 -19.31
N ARG A 81 8.39 3.45 -20.45
CA ARG A 81 8.40 4.92 -20.50
C ARG A 81 7.25 5.51 -19.71
N ILE A 82 6.07 4.90 -19.78
CA ILE A 82 4.90 5.31 -19.00
C ILE A 82 5.16 5.11 -17.51
N ASP A 83 5.72 3.96 -17.11
CA ASP A 83 6.08 3.67 -15.71
C ASP A 83 7.08 4.70 -15.16
N LEU A 84 8.09 5.08 -15.97
CA LEU A 84 9.05 6.12 -15.59
C LEU A 84 8.39 7.49 -15.41
N LEU A 85 7.41 7.85 -16.24
CA LEU A 85 6.64 9.08 -16.05
C LEU A 85 5.82 9.02 -14.76
N GLY A 86 5.18 7.87 -14.48
CA GLY A 86 4.49 7.63 -13.22
C GLY A 86 5.41 7.81 -12.02
N GLN A 87 6.62 7.27 -12.07
CA GLN A 87 7.62 7.43 -11.01
C GLN A 87 8.06 8.89 -10.81
N VAL A 88 8.23 9.65 -11.89
CA VAL A 88 8.55 11.09 -11.80
C VAL A 88 7.41 11.84 -11.10
N VAL A 89 6.16 11.61 -11.52
CA VAL A 89 4.98 12.24 -10.91
C VAL A 89 4.86 11.85 -9.44
N ALA A 90 4.98 10.57 -9.12
CA ALA A 90 4.95 10.08 -7.74
C ALA A 90 6.04 10.74 -6.89
N HIS A 91 7.28 10.83 -7.38
CA HIS A 91 8.37 11.47 -6.64
C HIS A 91 8.09 12.95 -6.35
N THR A 92 7.52 13.67 -7.33
CA THR A 92 7.14 15.07 -7.13
C THR A 92 5.98 15.24 -6.14
N ALA A 93 4.99 14.33 -6.14
CA ALA A 93 3.81 14.40 -5.28
C ALA A 93 4.10 13.93 -3.84
N LEU A 94 4.94 12.90 -3.69
CA LEU A 94 5.32 12.32 -2.40
C LEU A 94 6.32 13.20 -1.63
N GLY A 95 7.11 14.01 -2.33
CA GLY A 95 8.18 14.80 -1.71
C GLY A 95 9.18 13.92 -0.95
N LYS A 96 9.68 14.42 0.18
CA LYS A 96 10.54 13.64 1.09
C LYS A 96 9.66 12.95 2.13
N LEU A 97 9.14 11.78 1.80
CA LEU A 97 8.59 10.89 2.81
C LEU A 97 9.66 10.50 3.85
N GLY A 98 9.21 10.21 5.06
CA GLY A 98 10.08 9.71 6.13
C GLY A 98 10.78 8.40 5.78
N THR A 99 11.73 7.99 6.61
CA THR A 99 12.40 6.70 6.46
C THR A 99 11.38 5.56 6.53
N PRO A 100 11.48 4.52 5.67
CA PRO A 100 10.60 3.37 5.74
C PRO A 100 10.58 2.76 7.14
N GLN A 101 9.39 2.52 7.67
CA GLN A 101 9.18 1.94 9.00
C GLN A 101 8.39 0.63 8.91
N PRO A 102 8.56 -0.29 9.87
CA PRO A 102 7.77 -1.52 9.92
C PRO A 102 6.30 -1.20 10.20
N VAL A 103 5.40 -1.86 9.49
CA VAL A 103 3.95 -1.77 9.68
C VAL A 103 3.32 -3.14 9.54
N LYS A 104 2.13 -3.32 10.13
CA LYS A 104 1.25 -4.43 9.76
C LYS A 104 0.15 -3.91 8.86
N LEU A 105 0.10 -4.39 7.63
CA LEU A 105 -0.84 -3.91 6.61
C LEU A 105 -1.86 -4.99 6.25
N SER A 106 -3.11 -4.56 6.03
CA SER A 106 -4.19 -5.36 5.45
C SER A 106 -4.95 -4.52 4.41
N GLU A 107 -5.90 -5.14 3.71
CA GLU A 107 -6.78 -4.42 2.78
C GLU A 107 -7.64 -3.34 3.44
N GLY A 108 -7.96 -3.51 4.73
CA GLY A 108 -8.88 -2.62 5.45
C GLY A 108 -8.21 -1.61 6.39
N GLY A 109 -6.90 -1.66 6.56
CA GLY A 109 -6.22 -0.80 7.52
C GLY A 109 -4.78 -1.19 7.79
N MET A 110 -4.15 -0.44 8.70
CA MET A 110 -2.74 -0.55 9.00
C MET A 110 -2.48 -0.33 10.49
N GLN A 111 -1.44 -0.98 11.00
CA GLN A 111 -0.82 -0.74 12.29
C GLN A 111 0.58 -0.17 12.09
N PHE A 112 0.91 0.91 12.77
CA PHE A 112 2.21 1.57 12.69
C PHE A 112 2.61 2.20 14.02
N ASN A 113 3.92 2.46 14.19
CA ASN A 113 4.45 3.14 15.35
C ASN A 113 4.48 4.66 15.11
N SER A 114 4.20 5.43 16.16
CA SER A 114 4.19 6.90 16.11
C SER A 114 4.80 7.49 17.39
N LEU A 115 5.40 8.67 17.28
CA LEU A 115 5.77 9.49 18.45
C LEU A 115 4.62 10.39 18.91
N GLN A 116 3.64 10.61 18.04
CA GLN A 116 2.42 11.36 18.34
C GLN A 116 1.32 10.40 18.78
N ASN A 117 0.62 10.75 19.86
CA ASN A 117 -0.61 10.08 20.27
C ASN A 117 -1.77 10.54 19.37
N TYR A 118 -2.52 9.58 18.82
CA TYR A 118 -3.75 9.87 18.09
C TYR A 118 -4.94 9.30 18.84
N THR A 119 -6.01 10.08 18.91
CA THR A 119 -7.21 9.72 19.65
C THR A 119 -8.10 8.76 18.85
N VAL A 120 -8.77 7.81 19.52
CA VAL A 120 -9.71 6.91 18.84
C VAL A 120 -10.83 7.72 18.19
N GLY A 121 -11.10 7.42 16.92
CA GLY A 121 -12.04 8.15 16.07
C GLY A 121 -11.43 9.33 15.30
N GLU A 122 -10.18 9.71 15.59
CA GLU A 122 -9.47 10.76 14.85
C GLU A 122 -9.25 10.34 13.40
N GLU A 123 -9.49 11.27 12.48
CA GLU A 123 -9.32 11.07 11.05
C GLU A 123 -7.94 11.57 10.60
N LEU A 124 -7.27 10.76 9.79
CA LEU A 124 -5.88 10.96 9.38
C LEU A 124 -5.79 10.92 7.85
N SER A 125 -4.97 11.81 7.29
CA SER A 125 -4.43 11.63 5.95
C SER A 125 -3.09 10.92 6.03
N ILE A 126 -2.93 9.90 5.20
CA ILE A 126 -1.73 9.07 5.17
C ILE A 126 -1.21 9.04 3.74
N LYS A 127 -0.05 9.66 3.50
CA LYS A 127 0.74 9.36 2.31
C LYS A 127 1.57 8.12 2.59
N MET A 128 1.50 7.15 1.70
CA MET A 128 2.21 5.88 1.85
C MET A 128 2.87 5.48 0.54
N VAL A 129 4.05 4.87 0.63
CA VAL A 129 4.68 4.17 -0.51
C VAL A 129 4.82 2.69 -0.21
N LEU A 130 4.24 1.87 -1.07
CA LEU A 130 4.36 0.41 -1.04
C LEU A 130 5.66 -0.03 -1.70
N MET A 131 6.53 -0.68 -0.92
CA MET A 131 7.83 -1.16 -1.37
C MET A 131 7.81 -2.67 -1.66
N PRO A 132 8.43 -3.16 -2.76
CA PRO A 132 9.41 -2.45 -3.59
C PRO A 132 8.84 -1.81 -4.86
N GLN A 133 7.54 -1.92 -5.14
CA GLN A 133 6.95 -1.43 -6.40
C GLN A 133 6.92 0.11 -6.49
N ALA A 134 7.21 0.81 -5.39
CA ALA A 134 7.16 2.26 -5.26
C ALA A 134 5.79 2.86 -5.60
N ALA A 135 4.71 2.10 -5.37
CA ALA A 135 3.35 2.58 -5.58
C ALA A 135 2.98 3.57 -4.46
N GLY A 136 2.84 4.84 -4.82
CA GLY A 136 2.41 5.91 -3.92
C GLY A 136 0.89 5.93 -3.76
N LEU A 137 0.42 6.16 -2.53
CA LEU A 137 -0.98 6.20 -2.16
C LEU A 137 -1.24 7.42 -1.26
N MET A 138 -2.42 8.00 -1.38
CA MET A 138 -2.99 8.97 -0.44
C MET A 138 -4.27 8.37 0.14
N LEU A 139 -4.21 8.00 1.42
CA LEU A 139 -5.26 7.28 2.10
C LEU A 139 -5.92 8.19 3.13
N HIS A 140 -7.23 8.10 3.23
CA HIS A 140 -7.98 8.56 4.40
C HIS A 140 -8.13 7.38 5.35
N ALA A 141 -7.82 7.58 6.63
CA ALA A 141 -7.93 6.55 7.65
C ALA A 141 -8.51 7.10 8.95
N ARG A 142 -9.11 6.23 9.76
CA ARG A 142 -9.63 6.54 11.08
C ARG A 142 -8.93 5.71 12.13
N VAL A 143 -8.52 6.34 13.23
CA VAL A 143 -7.87 5.67 14.34
C VAL A 143 -8.89 4.79 15.07
N THR A 144 -8.60 3.49 15.16
CA THR A 144 -9.43 2.53 15.88
C THR A 144 -8.87 2.22 17.27
N GLN A 145 -7.56 2.35 17.45
CA GLN A 145 -6.86 2.07 18.70
C GLN A 145 -5.49 2.77 18.69
N SER A 146 -5.01 3.23 19.86
CA SER A 146 -3.65 3.74 20.04
C SER A 146 -3.19 3.40 21.45
N ASP A 147 -2.15 2.56 21.56
CA ASP A 147 -1.61 2.09 22.83
C ASP A 147 -0.23 2.68 23.08
N ALA A 148 0.01 3.15 24.31
CA ALA A 148 1.32 3.66 24.69
C ALA A 148 2.35 2.53 24.79
N LEU A 149 3.53 2.76 24.25
CA LEU A 149 4.69 1.86 24.30
C LEU A 149 5.63 2.26 25.44
N ALA A 150 6.43 1.29 25.90
CA ALA A 150 7.36 1.47 27.02
C ALA A 150 8.48 2.49 26.72
N ASP A 151 8.77 2.74 25.46
CA ASP A 151 9.77 3.71 24.99
C ASP A 151 9.20 5.15 24.84
N GLY A 152 7.93 5.36 25.19
CA GLY A 152 7.24 6.63 25.07
C GLY A 152 6.62 6.88 23.68
N GLY A 153 6.71 5.93 22.76
CA GLY A 153 5.96 5.94 21.50
C GLY A 153 4.54 5.40 21.65
N PHE A 154 3.85 5.25 20.53
CA PHE A 154 2.49 4.73 20.42
C PHE A 154 2.41 3.70 19.31
N ASP A 155 1.76 2.57 19.57
CA ASP A 155 1.35 1.59 18.57
C ASP A 155 -0.08 1.95 18.15
N THR A 156 -0.27 2.33 16.89
CA THR A 156 -1.53 2.93 16.41
C THR A 156 -2.14 2.06 15.31
N TRP A 157 -3.42 1.75 15.47
CA TRP A 157 -4.23 1.04 14.48
C TRP A 157 -5.20 2.00 13.82
N VAL A 158 -5.27 1.91 12.49
CA VAL A 158 -6.20 2.66 11.68
C VAL A 158 -6.98 1.75 10.74
N GLU A 159 -8.23 2.11 10.46
CA GLU A 159 -9.02 1.56 9.37
C GLU A 159 -9.05 2.55 8.20
N PHE A 160 -9.01 2.06 6.97
CA PHE A 160 -9.10 2.91 5.79
C PHE A 160 -10.55 3.32 5.51
N VAL A 161 -10.76 4.62 5.28
CA VAL A 161 -12.07 5.24 5.04
C VAL A 161 -12.21 5.56 3.56
N GLN A 162 -13.34 5.16 2.96
CA GLN A 162 -13.71 5.50 1.57
C GLN A 162 -12.60 5.28 0.54
N LEU A 163 -11.99 4.09 0.58
CA LEU A 163 -10.87 3.75 -0.31
C LEU A 163 -11.32 3.64 -1.79
N PRO A 164 -10.73 4.40 -2.72
CA PRO A 164 -10.97 4.25 -4.15
C PRO A 164 -10.61 2.84 -4.64
N ASP A 165 -11.33 2.32 -5.64
CA ASP A 165 -11.17 0.94 -6.11
C ASP A 165 -9.76 0.64 -6.60
N ALA A 166 -9.12 1.57 -7.32
CA ALA A 166 -7.74 1.41 -7.77
C ALA A 166 -6.77 1.26 -6.59
N GLN A 167 -6.90 2.12 -5.58
CA GLN A 167 -6.07 2.05 -4.37
C GLN A 167 -6.31 0.75 -3.58
N ARG A 168 -7.58 0.34 -3.43
CA ARG A 168 -7.96 -0.94 -2.80
C ARG A 168 -7.31 -2.12 -3.52
N GLN A 169 -7.38 -2.15 -4.84
CA GLN A 169 -6.79 -3.20 -5.67
C GLN A 169 -5.27 -3.24 -5.54
N LEU A 170 -4.60 -2.09 -5.44
CA LEU A 170 -3.16 -2.01 -5.21
C LEU A 170 -2.77 -2.60 -3.86
N ILE A 171 -3.47 -2.23 -2.78
CA ILE A 171 -3.21 -2.77 -1.44
C ILE A 171 -3.46 -4.28 -1.41
N ALA A 172 -4.62 -4.74 -1.91
CA ALA A 172 -4.96 -6.16 -1.96
C ALA A 172 -3.90 -6.99 -2.71
N ARG A 173 -3.51 -6.52 -3.90
CA ARG A 173 -2.46 -7.16 -4.69
C ARG A 173 -1.13 -7.17 -3.94
N HIS A 174 -0.76 -6.07 -3.28
CA HIS A 174 0.48 -5.99 -2.51
C HIS A 174 0.51 -6.99 -1.35
N VAL A 175 -0.58 -7.04 -0.56
CA VAL A 175 -0.76 -8.00 0.54
C VAL A 175 -0.60 -9.43 0.04
N LEU A 176 -1.33 -9.81 -1.01
CA LEU A 176 -1.26 -11.15 -1.60
C LEU A 176 0.15 -11.51 -2.10
N GLN A 177 0.82 -10.59 -2.79
CA GLN A 177 2.19 -10.81 -3.28
C GLN A 177 3.18 -11.04 -2.14
N ARG A 178 3.09 -10.24 -1.08
CA ARG A 178 3.96 -10.36 0.11
C ARG A 178 3.72 -11.67 0.86
N GLN A 179 2.46 -12.09 1.02
CA GLN A 179 2.15 -13.39 1.63
C GLN A 179 2.71 -14.55 0.81
N ALA A 180 2.53 -14.52 -0.52
CA ALA A 180 3.08 -15.55 -1.39
C ALA A 180 4.62 -15.59 -1.33
N GLN A 181 5.28 -14.44 -1.17
CA GLN A 181 6.73 -14.37 -0.96
C GLN A 181 7.14 -14.97 0.39
N GLN A 182 6.48 -14.60 1.49
CA GLN A 182 6.77 -15.10 2.83
C GLN A 182 6.59 -16.63 2.92
N ARG A 183 5.52 -17.18 2.30
CA ARG A 183 5.29 -18.63 2.23
C ARG A 183 6.41 -19.36 1.50
N ARG A 184 6.86 -18.83 0.36
CA ARG A 184 8.00 -19.41 -0.38
C ARG A 184 9.27 -19.43 0.47
N GLN A 185 9.58 -18.33 1.14
CA GLN A 185 10.75 -18.24 2.02
C GLN A 185 10.66 -19.18 3.23
N ALA A 186 9.46 -19.37 3.81
CA ALA A 186 9.25 -20.30 4.91
C ALA A 186 9.47 -21.76 4.47
N LEU A 187 9.00 -22.13 3.28
CA LEU A 187 9.22 -23.46 2.71
C LEU A 187 10.71 -23.71 2.40
N GLU A 188 11.43 -22.72 1.87
CA GLU A 188 12.87 -22.80 1.59
C GLU A 188 13.71 -22.93 2.88
N ARG A 189 13.35 -22.22 3.95
CA ARG A 189 14.01 -22.33 5.27
C ARG A 189 13.67 -23.64 6.00
N GLY A 190 12.51 -24.23 5.71
CA GLY A 190 12.06 -25.49 6.27
C GLY A 190 12.60 -26.74 5.55
N GLN A 191 13.24 -26.59 4.39
CA GLN A 191 13.99 -27.67 3.75
C GLN A 191 15.36 -27.81 4.44
N PRO A 192 15.66 -28.94 5.12
CA PRO A 192 17.03 -29.18 5.58
C PRO A 192 17.94 -29.18 4.35
N SER A 193 19.04 -28.43 4.43
CA SER A 193 20.11 -28.45 3.43
C SER A 193 20.45 -29.91 3.13
N GLY A 194 20.08 -30.37 1.94
CA GLY A 194 20.31 -31.74 1.51
C GLY A 194 21.81 -32.06 1.52
N SER A 195 22.16 -33.04 2.36
CA SER A 195 23.25 -34.03 2.29
C SER A 195 24.46 -33.72 1.41
#